data_AF-A0A0D2DPP4-F1
#
_entry.id   AF-A0A0D2DPP4-F1
#
_cell.length_a   1.000
_cell.length_b   1.000
_cell.length_c   1.000
_cell.angle_alpha   90.00
_cell.angle_beta   90.00
_cell.angle_gamma   90.00
#
_symmetry.space_group_name_H-M   'P 1'
#
loop_
_entity.id
_entity.type
_entity.pdbx_description
1 polymer ?
#
loop_
_entity_poly.entity_id
_entity_poly.type
_entity_poly.pdbx_seq_one_letter_code
_entity_poly.pdbx_strand_id
1 'polypeptide(L)'
;MSTHADHPSTVLKASYVSPSGSTDFQHVIAKPASRAVGAEAKTEYLRDLRASSRKLQDEINKFLTDKMEEDKQAQSRASNGGTLLQTTQEELEEENYGEEVAEDDA
;
A
#
# COMPACT_ATOMS: atom_id res chain seq x y z
N MET A 1 36.89 14.91 -21.62
CA MET A 1 36.14 13.98 -22.48
C MET A 1 35.24 13.15 -21.59
N SER A 2 33.95 13.51 -21.50
CA SER A 2 33.01 12.85 -20.59
C SER A 2 32.26 11.78 -21.37
N THR A 3 32.62 10.51 -21.18
CA THR A 3 31.81 9.38 -21.63
C THR A 3 30.81 9.05 -20.53
N HIS A 4 29.63 9.67 -20.58
CA HIS A 4 28.47 9.11 -19.89
C HIS A 4 28.15 7.78 -20.59
N ALA A 5 28.62 6.67 -20.03
CA ALA A 5 28.14 5.36 -20.42
C ALA A 5 26.67 5.32 -20.02
N ASP A 6 25.78 5.39 -20.99
CA ASP A 6 24.35 5.20 -20.82
C ASP A 6 24.14 3.72 -20.44
N HIS A 7 24.10 3.45 -19.13
CA HIS A 7 23.90 2.10 -18.62
C HIS A 7 22.44 1.71 -18.89
N PRO A 8 22.17 0.55 -19.53
CA PRO A 8 20.79 0.16 -19.77
C PRO A 8 20.08 0.00 -18.42
N SER A 9 18.82 0.41 -18.35
CA SER A 9 18.00 0.28 -17.14
C SER A 9 16.74 -0.52 -17.42
N THR A 10 16.27 -1.26 -16.43
CA THR A 10 14.95 -1.90 -16.41
C THR A 10 14.05 -1.13 -15.47
N VAL A 11 12.75 -1.03 -15.78
CA VAL A 11 11.78 -0.40 -14.87
C VAL A 11 10.85 -1.47 -14.30
N LEU A 12 10.83 -1.59 -12.98
CA LEU A 12 9.83 -2.36 -12.23
C LEU A 12 8.61 -1.46 -12.03
N LYS A 13 7.42 -1.91 -12.46
CA LYS A 13 6.20 -1.10 -12.45
C LYS A 13 5.02 -1.84 -11.83
N ALA A 14 4.10 -1.09 -11.24
CA ALA A 14 2.76 -1.54 -10.87
C ALA A 14 1.75 -0.41 -11.15
N SER A 15 0.52 -0.77 -11.48
CA SER A 15 -0.55 0.17 -11.76
C SER A 15 -1.77 -0.21 -10.94
N TYR A 16 -2.26 0.72 -10.14
CA TYR A 16 -3.52 0.64 -9.41
C TYR A 16 -4.60 1.37 -10.22
N VAL A 17 -5.77 0.73 -10.36
CA VAL A 17 -6.93 1.30 -11.05
C VAL A 17 -8.16 1.00 -10.23
N SER A 18 -8.96 2.04 -9.99
CA SER A 18 -10.23 1.99 -9.28
C SER A 18 -11.25 2.91 -9.95
N PRO A 19 -12.55 2.79 -9.62
CA PRO A 19 -13.56 3.73 -10.11
C PRO A 19 -13.31 5.19 -9.71
N SER A 20 -12.63 5.42 -8.57
CA SER A 20 -12.34 6.76 -8.04
C SER A 20 -11.00 7.33 -8.48
N GLY A 21 -10.15 6.55 -9.16
CA GLY A 21 -8.87 7.03 -9.70
C GLY A 21 -7.86 5.92 -9.98
N SER A 22 -6.69 6.32 -10.49
CA SER A 22 -5.56 5.44 -10.79
C SER A 22 -4.25 5.98 -10.21
N THR A 23 -3.28 5.09 -10.00
CA THR A 23 -1.95 5.46 -9.50
C THR A 23 -0.91 4.48 -10.05
N ASP A 24 0.20 5.00 -10.56
CA ASP A 24 1.32 4.21 -11.07
C ASP A 24 2.52 4.28 -10.12
N PHE A 25 3.16 3.13 -9.92
CA PHE A 25 4.38 2.99 -9.15
C PHE A 25 5.51 2.52 -10.06
N GLN A 26 6.69 3.13 -9.97
CA GLN A 26 7.82 2.79 -10.82
C GLN A 26 9.15 2.87 -10.07
N HIS A 27 9.99 1.85 -10.24
CA HIS A 27 11.37 1.82 -9.74
C HIS A 27 12.32 1.49 -10.89
N VAL A 28 13.32 2.35 -11.09
CA VAL A 28 14.36 2.14 -12.11
C VAL A 28 15.50 1.32 -11.50
N ILE A 29 15.89 0.25 -12.18
CA ILE A 29 16.94 -0.67 -11.77
C ILE A 29 18.02 -0.67 -12.85
N ALA A 30 19.26 -0.43 -12.46
CA ALA A 30 20.40 -0.51 -13.37
C ALA A 30 20.55 -1.94 -13.89
N LYS A 31 20.65 -2.12 -15.22
CA LYS A 31 20.84 -3.42 -15.86
C LYS A 31 22.29 -3.57 -16.29
N PRO A 32 22.88 -4.78 -16.18
CA PRO A 32 24.19 -5.04 -16.74
C PRO A 32 24.23 -4.78 -18.25
N ALA A 33 25.24 -4.05 -18.72
CA ALA A 33 25.36 -3.59 -20.11
C ALA A 33 25.74 -4.70 -21.13
N SER A 34 26.31 -5.80 -20.65
CA SER A 34 26.88 -6.87 -21.49
C SER A 34 26.00 -8.12 -21.48
N ARG A 35 25.90 -8.85 -22.61
CA ARG A 35 25.29 -10.20 -22.66
C ARG A 35 26.11 -11.25 -21.91
N ALA A 36 27.43 -11.06 -21.82
CA ALA A 36 28.33 -11.85 -20.98
C ALA A 36 28.36 -11.24 -19.57
N VAL A 37 27.24 -11.36 -18.85
CA VAL A 37 27.16 -10.88 -17.47
C VAL A 37 27.92 -11.86 -16.57
N GLY A 38 29.02 -11.40 -15.97
CA GLY A 38 29.70 -12.14 -14.90
C GLY A 38 28.77 -12.42 -13.72
N ALA A 39 29.06 -13.45 -12.94
CA ALA A 39 28.21 -13.86 -11.82
C ALA A 39 27.94 -12.72 -10.81
N GLU A 40 28.94 -11.85 -10.60
CA GLU A 40 28.86 -10.68 -9.72
C GLU A 40 27.81 -9.67 -10.19
N ALA A 41 27.86 -9.26 -11.46
CA ALA A 41 26.91 -8.31 -12.02
C ALA A 41 25.47 -8.86 -12.08
N LYS A 42 25.29 -10.18 -12.20
CA LYS A 42 23.96 -10.81 -12.05
C LYS A 42 23.48 -10.75 -10.61
N THR A 43 24.37 -11.05 -9.66
CA THR A 43 24.06 -11.03 -8.23
C THR A 43 23.66 -9.63 -7.77
N GLU A 44 24.38 -8.61 -8.23
CA GLU A 44 24.05 -7.20 -7.96
C GLU A 44 22.70 -6.80 -8.54
N TYR A 45 22.46 -7.09 -9.83
CA TYR A 45 21.17 -6.83 -10.46
C TYR A 45 19.99 -7.48 -9.72
N LEU A 46 20.14 -8.75 -9.31
CA LEU A 46 19.08 -9.47 -8.60
C LEU A 46 18.89 -8.95 -7.16
N ARG A 47 19.97 -8.53 -6.49
CA ARG A 47 19.89 -7.86 -5.18
C ARG A 47 19.08 -6.58 -5.30
N ASP A 48 19.40 -5.74 -6.28
CA ASP A 48 18.77 -4.44 -6.46
C ASP A 48 17.32 -4.57 -6.92
N LEU A 49 17.02 -5.55 -7.80
CA LEU A 49 15.65 -5.91 -8.15
C LEU A 49 14.86 -6.36 -6.93
N ARG A 50 15.43 -7.25 -6.09
CA ARG A 50 14.74 -7.73 -4.88
C ARG A 50 14.49 -6.60 -3.88
N ALA A 51 15.45 -5.69 -3.70
CA ALA A 51 15.29 -4.53 -2.83
C ALA A 51 14.18 -3.60 -3.36
N SER A 52 14.20 -3.31 -4.67
CA SER A 52 13.19 -2.48 -5.33
C SER A 52 11.79 -3.11 -5.25
N SER A 53 11.67 -4.43 -5.36
CA SER A 53 10.39 -5.14 -5.21
C SER A 53 9.83 -5.04 -3.80
N ARG A 54 10.66 -5.13 -2.75
CA ARG A 54 10.20 -4.94 -1.36
C ARG A 54 9.73 -3.51 -1.14
N LYS A 55 10.52 -2.52 -1.61
CA LYS A 55 10.14 -1.11 -1.50
C LYS A 55 8.81 -0.82 -2.22
N LEU A 56 8.64 -1.36 -3.43
CA LEU A 56 7.38 -1.23 -4.17
C LEU A 56 6.21 -1.86 -3.41
N GLN A 57 6.41 -3.01 -2.78
CA GLN A 57 5.39 -3.64 -1.94
C GLN A 57 5.02 -2.75 -0.75
N ASP A 58 5.99 -2.18 -0.06
CA ASP A 58 5.76 -1.27 1.07
C ASP A 58 4.99 -0.01 0.63
N GLU A 59 5.35 0.56 -0.51
CA GLU A 59 4.65 1.73 -1.10
C GLU A 59 3.20 1.40 -1.44
N ILE A 60 2.93 0.24 -2.06
CA ILE A 60 1.57 -0.21 -2.38
C ILE A 60 0.77 -0.44 -1.10
N ASN A 61 1.33 -1.13 -0.11
CA ASN A 61 0.65 -1.41 1.15
C ASN A 61 0.29 -0.12 1.88
N LYS A 62 1.23 0.83 1.93
CA LYS A 62 0.97 2.16 2.50
C LYS A 62 -0.14 2.87 1.74
N PHE A 63 -0.03 2.95 0.41
CA PHE A 63 -1.05 3.60 -0.42
C PHE A 63 -2.45 3.03 -0.21
N LEU A 64 -2.59 1.69 -0.17
CA LEU A 64 -3.88 1.05 0.06
C LEU A 64 -4.40 1.27 1.48
N THR A 65 -3.50 1.31 2.48
CA THR A 65 -3.88 1.60 3.87
C THR A 65 -4.40 3.02 4.00
N ASP A 66 -3.69 3.99 3.42
CA ASP A 66 -4.10 5.40 3.41
C ASP A 66 -5.46 5.55 2.70
N LYS A 67 -5.68 4.84 1.58
CA LYS A 67 -6.97 4.81 0.86
C LYS A 67 -8.11 4.23 1.68
N MET A 68 -7.90 3.13 2.40
CA MET A 68 -8.92 2.56 3.27
C MET A 68 -9.31 3.52 4.39
N GLU A 69 -8.36 4.28 4.93
CA GLU A 69 -8.62 5.28 5.96
C GLU A 69 -9.39 6.49 5.40
N GLU A 70 -9.03 6.96 4.21
CA GLU A 70 -9.80 7.98 3.48
C GLU A 70 -11.25 7.52 3.24
N ASP A 71 -11.45 6.28 2.80
CA ASP A 71 -12.77 5.71 2.53
C ASP A 71 -13.61 5.56 3.80
N LYS A 72 -13.02 5.11 4.91
CA LYS A 72 -13.70 5.05 6.22
C LYS A 72 -14.20 6.43 6.64
N GLN A 73 -13.34 7.44 6.58
CA GLN A 73 -13.73 8.81 6.94
C GLN A 73 -14.81 9.37 6.01
N ALA A 74 -14.74 9.06 4.71
CA ALA A 74 -15.77 9.43 3.76
C ALA A 74 -17.12 8.76 4.07
N GLN A 75 -17.11 7.48 4.45
CA GLN A 75 -18.31 6.76 4.88
C GLN A 75 -18.91 7.35 6.16
N SER A 76 -18.10 7.62 7.19
CA SER A 76 -18.57 8.27 8.43
C SER A 76 -19.13 9.68 8.20
N ARG A 77 -18.59 10.42 7.23
CA ARG A 77 -19.14 11.74 6.84
C ARG A 77 -20.43 11.62 6.03
N ALA A 78 -20.53 10.62 5.16
CA ALA A 78 -21.74 10.36 4.38
C ALA A 78 -22.89 9.83 5.25
N SER A 79 -22.58 9.12 6.34
CA SER A 79 -23.57 8.65 7.31
C SER A 79 -24.06 9.74 8.27
N ASN A 80 -23.49 10.96 8.28
CA ASN A 80 -23.93 12.08 9.15
C ASN A 80 -25.35 12.62 8.85
N GLY A 81 -26.14 11.93 8.02
CA GLY A 81 -27.60 12.01 8.05
C GLY A 81 -28.27 11.09 9.09
N GLY A 82 -27.51 10.24 9.80
CA GLY A 82 -27.96 9.25 10.79
C GLY A 82 -26.97 8.92 11.93
N THR A 83 -25.75 9.47 11.93
CA THR A 83 -24.65 9.12 12.87
C THR A 83 -24.87 9.45 14.35
N LEU A 84 -25.78 10.35 14.74
CA LEU A 84 -25.95 10.66 16.17
C LEU A 84 -26.33 9.41 17.00
N LEU A 85 -27.02 8.45 16.40
CA LEU A 85 -27.41 7.20 17.07
C LEU A 85 -26.33 6.12 17.05
N GLN A 86 -25.38 6.19 16.12
CA GLN A 86 -24.39 5.12 15.92
C GLN A 86 -23.14 5.36 16.76
N THR A 87 -22.70 6.62 16.91
CA THR A 87 -21.62 6.97 17.85
C THR A 87 -22.03 6.68 19.30
N THR A 88 -23.29 6.95 19.68
CA THR A 88 -23.78 6.59 21.03
C THR A 88 -23.85 5.08 21.23
N GLN A 89 -24.12 4.31 20.18
CA GLN A 89 -24.19 2.84 20.26
C GLN A 89 -22.78 2.23 20.38
N GLU A 90 -21.81 2.72 19.62
CA GLU A 90 -20.40 2.27 19.73
C GLU A 90 -19.79 2.67 21.08
N GLU A 91 -20.05 3.89 21.60
CA GLU A 91 -19.62 4.29 22.96
C GLU A 91 -20.25 3.43 24.06
N LEU A 92 -21.56 3.14 23.95
CA LEU A 92 -22.26 2.26 24.91
C LEU A 92 -21.76 0.81 24.83
N GLU A 93 -21.41 0.31 23.64
CA GLU A 93 -20.86 -1.04 23.44
C GLU A 93 -19.43 -1.17 23.98
N GLU A 94 -18.61 -0.12 23.88
CA GLU A 94 -17.27 -0.07 24.49
C GLU A 94 -17.33 0.01 26.03
N GLU A 95 -18.27 0.79 26.59
CA GLU A 95 -18.45 0.91 28.04
C GLU A 95 -18.93 -0.39 28.71
N ASN A 96 -19.64 -1.25 27.97
CA ASN A 96 -20.16 -2.52 28.46
C ASN A 96 -19.24 -3.73 28.16
N TYR A 97 -18.03 -3.49 27.63
CA TYR A 97 -17.09 -4.55 27.27
C TYR A 97 -16.43 -5.16 28.52
N GLY A 98 -17.15 -6.06 29.20
CA GLY A 98 -16.67 -6.75 30.41
C GLY A 98 -17.76 -7.22 31.37
N GLU A 99 -19.01 -6.80 31.17
CA GLU A 99 -20.18 -7.37 31.83
C GLU A 99 -20.91 -8.28 30.83
N GLU A 100 -21.04 -9.56 31.16
CA GLU A 100 -21.95 -10.46 30.45
C GLU A 100 -23.36 -9.91 30.70
N VAL A 101 -23.98 -9.23 29.72
CA VAL A 101 -25.39 -8.86 29.81
C VAL A 101 -26.16 -10.17 29.82
N ALA A 102 -26.60 -10.59 31.01
CA ALA A 102 -27.57 -11.66 31.13
C ALA A 102 -28.83 -11.18 30.41
N GLU A 103 -29.07 -11.70 29.21
CA GLU A 103 -30.37 -11.58 28.57
C GLU A 103 -31.38 -12.24 29.51
N ASP A 104 -32.18 -11.41 30.19
CA ASP A 104 -33.26 -11.87 31.05
C ASP A 104 -34.33 -12.48 30.15
N ASP A 105 -34.40 -13.81 30.14
CA ASP A 105 -35.39 -14.61 29.43
C ASP A 105 -36.77 -14.41 30.08
N ALA A 106 -37.67 -13.68 29.40
CA ALA A 106 -39.06 -13.49 29.80
C ALA A 106 -40.01 -13.30 28.61
#